data_AF-A0A8S3RKT3-F1
#
_entry.id   AF-A0A8S3RKT3-F1
#
_cell.length_a   1.000
_cell.length_b   1.000
_cell.length_c   1.000
_cell.angle_alpha   90.00
_cell.angle_beta   90.00
_cell.angle_gamma   90.00
#
_symmetry.space_group_name_H-M   'P 1'
#
loop_
_entity.id
_entity.type
_entity.pdbx_description
1 polymer ?
#
loop_
_entity_poly.entity_id
_entity_poly.type
_entity_poly.pdbx_seq_one_letter_code
_entity_poly.pdbx_strand_id
1 'polypeptide(L)'
;MFKTSDLIIQGIVDVLIEDNTNLIYRSELEDEIGTKGDRHLMDLSAAASHFNHAIMNGDFKKHFNEQEIMEMSVYIREPELSYADSFDDATLTCSSFPSSRDSSVSLSNPEQQLMYSYDPDIIRHVVSDLCTKLGRSPAYVMSLNEKWKVPREMHQVIYNLTSSPDQAYIYLLVGKACHLMDVRIYERARQLLMVADRVVAELSYTLSKHIRWYTLLADLQQYNMNESLGENSTLQDLIKKTKTCITSVRLGQDIQPSHNIIQHCAAFLMNIRDIGYLSNMDQSGSGHIEFCRQVACMLKELPSVKSVRKLSREIWDTVRNIYTIGSQRISSSGRHSAIHRDPTIAIMAVEAFQTFLTKFKDPSCISVLISCFTKYYNLLRDDISCEIYSEYVQFWPTVVNNPNTLNVRAIEESLSILMQHALVTNPSQPSWLRTQADIHFANNQYSPAMKFYMESGVVASDFFSIAVPKSLYDDQVYKRMIKCCLYLQCHTQVAVLCQFTDEVDYTTAFKALQERNSYDAMDSYYSCIWDISILEFLVHLHTRRGEMDKRQTAMKALSQLDLNSNNPDDIIQRALQIRKRKFLRALAKQYL
;
A
#
# COMPACT_ATOMS: atom_id res chain seq x y z
N MET A 1 -0.73 4.34 18.02
CA MET A 1 -1.36 4.46 16.69
C MET A 1 -2.65 5.29 16.69
N PHE A 2 -3.25 5.66 17.84
CA PHE A 2 -4.46 6.51 17.90
C PHE A 2 -4.23 8.03 17.95
N LYS A 3 -3.00 8.53 18.10
CA LYS A 3 -2.73 9.98 18.27
C LYS A 3 -2.74 10.79 16.96
N THR A 4 -2.58 10.16 15.81
CA THR A 4 -2.40 10.85 14.52
C THR A 4 -3.72 11.21 13.84
N SER A 5 -4.78 10.43 14.05
CA SER A 5 -6.14 10.77 13.62
C SER A 5 -6.71 11.94 14.41
N ASP A 6 -6.40 12.03 15.71
CA ASP A 6 -6.84 13.15 16.57
C ASP A 6 -6.18 14.47 16.18
N LEU A 7 -4.92 14.46 15.71
CA LEU A 7 -4.20 15.66 15.31
C LEU A 7 -4.69 16.25 13.97
N ILE A 8 -5.13 15.39 13.04
CA ILE A 8 -5.71 15.84 11.76
C ILE A 8 -7.09 16.47 11.99
N ILE A 9 -7.89 15.92 12.90
CA ILE A 9 -9.20 16.48 13.27
C ILE A 9 -9.02 17.77 14.07
N GLN A 10 -8.06 17.83 15.00
CA GLN A 10 -7.73 19.05 15.74
C GLN A 10 -7.29 20.19 14.79
N GLY A 11 -6.48 19.89 13.78
CA GLY A 11 -6.06 20.87 12.77
C GLY A 11 -7.20 21.40 11.88
N ILE A 12 -8.25 20.59 11.64
CA ILE A 12 -9.45 21.04 10.90
C ILE A 12 -10.33 21.92 11.79
N VAL A 13 -10.44 21.60 13.09
CA VAL A 13 -11.21 22.37 14.07
C VAL A 13 -10.56 23.73 14.36
N ASP A 14 -9.24 23.78 14.49
CA ASP A 14 -8.51 25.04 14.74
C ASP A 14 -8.62 26.02 13.56
N VAL A 15 -8.70 25.50 12.32
CA VAL A 15 -8.95 26.31 11.10
C VAL A 15 -10.39 26.84 11.05
N LEU A 16 -11.37 26.07 11.52
CA LEU A 16 -12.77 26.51 11.60
C LEU A 16 -13.00 27.53 12.73
N ILE A 17 -12.21 27.46 13.80
CA ILE A 17 -12.23 28.45 14.90
C ILE A 17 -11.60 29.78 14.46
N GLU A 18 -10.51 29.76 13.66
CA GLU A 18 -9.93 30.99 13.09
C GLU A 18 -10.92 31.72 12.15
N ASP A 19 -11.72 30.99 11.36
CA ASP A 19 -12.75 31.57 10.50
C ASP A 19 -13.90 32.22 11.29
N ASN A 20 -14.24 31.72 12.48
CA ASN A 20 -15.26 32.33 13.35
C ASN A 20 -14.78 33.59 14.08
N THR A 21 -13.47 33.79 14.25
CA THR A 21 -12.93 35.02 14.89
C THR A 21 -12.88 36.24 13.98
N ASN A 22 -13.14 36.10 12.68
CA ASN A 22 -13.18 37.21 11.72
C ASN A 22 -14.59 37.82 11.49
N LEU A 23 -15.57 37.49 12.34
CA LEU A 23 -16.97 37.95 12.23
C LEU A 23 -17.23 39.43 12.60
N ILE A 24 -16.20 40.26 12.83
CA ILE A 24 -16.39 41.69 13.20
C ILE A 24 -16.38 42.65 11.98
N TYR A 25 -16.05 42.19 10.76
CA TYR A 25 -15.98 43.06 9.56
C TYR A 25 -16.97 42.72 8.44
N ARG A 26 -18.19 42.32 8.78
CA ARG A 26 -19.22 41.93 7.78
C ARG A 26 -20.55 42.67 7.90
N SER A 27 -20.53 43.99 8.16
CA SER A 27 -21.76 44.81 8.23
C SER A 27 -22.05 45.66 6.97
N GLU A 28 -21.40 45.42 5.82
CA GLU A 28 -21.58 46.30 4.64
C GLU A 28 -21.85 45.56 3.31
N LEU A 29 -22.25 44.28 3.34
CA LEU A 29 -22.49 43.52 2.09
C LEU A 29 -23.73 42.60 2.09
N GLU A 30 -24.65 42.78 3.04
CA GLU A 30 -25.85 41.92 3.17
C GLU A 30 -27.08 42.37 2.37
N ASP A 31 -27.02 43.43 1.56
CA ASP A 31 -28.23 43.96 0.91
C ASP A 31 -28.51 43.50 -0.54
N GLU A 32 -27.76 42.55 -1.14
CA GLU A 32 -27.99 42.24 -2.56
C GLU A 32 -27.97 40.78 -3.04
N ILE A 33 -27.99 39.76 -2.17
CA ILE A 33 -28.12 38.37 -2.65
C ILE A 33 -29.15 37.61 -1.81
N GLY A 34 -30.38 37.55 -2.35
CA GLY A 34 -31.47 36.76 -1.81
C GLY A 34 -31.16 35.26 -1.78
N THR A 35 -31.30 34.70 -0.58
CA THR A 35 -31.79 33.34 -0.26
C THR A 35 -31.42 32.22 -1.23
N LYS A 36 -30.37 31.45 -0.90
CA LYS A 36 -30.27 30.02 -1.24
C LYS A 36 -29.26 29.27 -0.36
N GLY A 37 -29.80 28.66 0.71
CA GLY A 37 -29.38 27.38 1.29
C GLY A 37 -27.99 27.31 1.93
N ASP A 38 -27.94 27.47 3.25
CA ASP A 38 -26.85 26.98 4.07
C ASP A 38 -26.70 25.46 3.86
N ARG A 39 -25.55 25.03 3.33
CA ARG A 39 -25.20 23.60 3.26
C ARG A 39 -24.66 23.18 4.61
N HIS A 40 -25.42 22.35 5.33
CA HIS A 40 -25.07 21.87 6.67
C HIS A 40 -23.97 20.81 6.58
N LEU A 41 -23.06 20.78 7.57
CA LEU A 41 -21.90 19.86 7.66
C LEU A 41 -22.29 18.37 7.52
N MET A 42 -23.55 18.05 7.82
CA MET A 42 -24.11 16.69 7.83
C MET A 42 -24.43 16.12 6.44
N ASP A 43 -24.55 16.97 5.41
CA ASP A 43 -24.76 16.52 4.03
C ASP A 43 -23.49 15.92 3.40
N LEU A 44 -22.34 16.07 4.07
CA LEU A 44 -21.02 15.63 3.61
C LEU A 44 -20.53 14.32 4.26
N SER A 45 -21.24 13.79 5.27
CA SER A 45 -20.83 12.57 5.97
C SER A 45 -21.75 11.40 5.65
N ALA A 46 -21.18 10.24 5.33
CA ALA A 46 -21.95 9.02 5.17
C ALA A 46 -22.60 8.60 6.53
N ALA A 47 -23.84 8.13 6.49
CA ALA A 47 -24.50 7.53 7.64
C ALA A 47 -23.60 6.40 8.21
N ALA A 48 -23.53 6.30 9.54
CA ALA A 48 -22.64 5.36 10.28
C ALA A 48 -21.11 5.57 10.12
N SER A 49 -20.63 6.74 9.68
CA SER A 49 -19.19 7.02 9.67
C SER A 49 -18.56 6.91 11.07
N HIS A 50 -17.33 6.39 11.15
CA HIS A 50 -16.53 6.33 12.39
C HIS A 50 -16.38 7.71 13.07
N PHE A 51 -16.52 8.78 12.29
CA PHE A 51 -16.54 10.17 12.74
C PHE A 51 -17.72 10.46 13.69
N ASN A 52 -18.94 10.05 13.31
CA ASN A 52 -20.14 10.26 14.12
C ASN A 52 -20.07 9.46 15.45
N HIS A 53 -19.52 8.24 15.40
CA HIS A 53 -19.28 7.43 16.61
C HIS A 53 -18.21 8.03 17.54
N ALA A 54 -17.13 8.61 16.99
CA ALA A 54 -16.07 9.23 17.77
C ALA A 54 -16.53 10.53 18.45
N ILE A 55 -17.39 11.31 17.80
CA ILE A 55 -17.96 12.55 18.37
C ILE A 55 -18.88 12.25 19.57
N MET A 56 -19.72 11.22 19.46
CA MET A 56 -20.69 10.90 20.53
C MET A 56 -20.10 10.19 21.74
N ASN A 57 -19.01 9.44 21.55
CA ASN A 57 -18.36 8.66 22.61
C ASN A 57 -17.16 9.39 23.27
N GLY A 58 -16.79 10.57 22.78
CA GLY A 58 -15.64 11.35 23.29
C GLY A 58 -16.03 12.62 24.05
N ASP A 59 -15.02 13.33 24.54
CA ASP A 59 -15.16 14.65 25.20
C ASP A 59 -15.67 15.77 24.27
N PHE A 60 -15.75 15.49 22.96
CA PHE A 60 -16.18 16.40 21.91
C PHE A 60 -17.66 16.76 21.94
N LYS A 61 -18.51 15.94 22.59
CA LYS A 61 -19.94 16.20 22.79
C LYS A 61 -20.23 17.57 23.42
N LYS A 62 -19.27 18.15 24.15
CA LYS A 62 -19.39 19.45 24.83
C LYS A 62 -19.36 20.66 23.88
N HIS A 63 -18.98 20.47 22.62
CA HIS A 63 -18.82 21.53 21.63
C HIS A 63 -19.97 21.62 20.62
N PHE A 64 -21.02 20.81 20.78
CA PHE A 64 -22.19 20.76 19.91
C PHE A 64 -23.45 21.16 20.66
N ASN A 65 -24.39 21.73 19.94
CA ASN A 65 -25.65 22.23 20.47
C ASN A 65 -26.58 21.04 20.77
N GLU A 66 -27.52 21.14 21.72
CA GLU A 66 -28.42 20.02 22.06
C GLU A 66 -29.21 19.49 20.85
N GLN A 67 -29.57 20.37 19.91
CA GLN A 67 -30.27 20.02 18.67
C GLN A 67 -29.37 19.23 17.69
N GLU A 68 -28.09 19.59 17.57
CA GLU A 68 -27.11 18.89 16.73
C GLU A 68 -26.77 17.50 17.30
N ILE A 69 -26.69 17.39 18.62
CA ILE A 69 -26.49 16.11 19.33
C ILE A 69 -27.69 15.18 19.12
N MET A 70 -28.91 15.73 19.13
CA MET A 70 -30.13 14.97 18.90
C MET A 70 -30.18 14.43 17.46
N GLU A 71 -29.84 15.26 16.48
CA GLU A 71 -29.77 14.85 15.07
C GLU A 71 -28.65 13.81 14.83
N MET A 72 -27.46 13.99 15.42
CA MET A 72 -26.37 13.02 15.34
C MET A 72 -26.75 11.65 15.93
N SER A 73 -27.56 11.62 16.98
CA SER A 73 -28.05 10.36 17.58
C SER A 73 -28.99 9.57 16.65
N VAL A 74 -29.68 10.26 15.75
CA VAL A 74 -30.57 9.67 14.73
C VAL A 74 -29.74 9.05 13.60
N TYR A 75 -28.63 9.69 13.19
CA TYR A 75 -27.73 9.18 12.13
C TYR A 75 -26.81 8.03 12.55
N ILE A 76 -26.64 7.79 13.87
CA ILE A 76 -25.87 6.66 14.41
C ILE A 76 -26.73 5.43 14.65
N ARG A 77 -28.05 5.60 14.83
CA ARG A 77 -28.97 4.46 14.84
C ARG A 77 -29.12 3.95 13.42
N GLU A 78 -28.35 2.94 13.05
CA GLU A 78 -28.83 2.02 12.03
C GLU A 78 -30.25 1.56 12.44
N PRO A 79 -31.24 1.57 11.53
CA PRO A 79 -32.44 0.79 11.79
C PRO A 79 -31.98 -0.64 11.98
N GLU A 80 -32.41 -1.31 13.05
CA GLU A 80 -32.22 -2.75 13.28
C GLU A 80 -32.86 -3.54 12.11
N LEU A 81 -32.20 -3.57 10.96
CA LEU A 81 -32.46 -4.44 9.85
C LEU A 81 -31.38 -5.51 9.93
N SER A 82 -31.81 -6.74 10.18
CA SER A 82 -30.94 -7.91 10.19
C SER A 82 -30.08 -7.93 8.91
N TYR A 83 -28.78 -7.70 9.06
CA TYR A 83 -27.76 -7.77 8.01
C TYR A 83 -27.57 -9.22 7.53
N ALA A 84 -28.56 -9.75 6.82
CA ALA A 84 -28.48 -11.05 6.16
C ALA A 84 -28.11 -10.95 4.67
N ASP A 85 -28.24 -9.77 4.03
CA ASP A 85 -28.17 -9.64 2.57
C ASP A 85 -27.04 -8.71 2.10
N SER A 86 -25.77 -9.03 2.39
CA SER A 86 -24.64 -8.41 1.65
C SER A 86 -23.28 -9.11 1.83
N PHE A 87 -23.23 -10.41 2.07
CA PHE A 87 -22.00 -11.19 1.92
C PHE A 87 -22.11 -12.11 0.72
N ASP A 88 -21.01 -12.25 -0.03
CA ASP A 88 -20.85 -13.28 -1.05
C ASP A 88 -21.39 -14.61 -0.50
N ASP A 89 -22.24 -15.26 -1.30
CA ASP A 89 -22.93 -16.53 -0.99
C ASP A 89 -21.95 -17.61 -0.47
N ALA A 90 -20.68 -17.53 -0.86
CA ALA A 90 -19.59 -18.39 -0.40
C ALA A 90 -19.17 -18.15 1.07
N THR A 91 -19.21 -16.92 1.57
CA THR A 91 -18.80 -16.60 2.95
C THR A 91 -19.92 -16.96 3.94
N LEU A 92 -21.18 -16.76 3.56
CA LEU A 92 -22.36 -17.19 4.34
C LEU A 92 -22.43 -18.73 4.42
N THR A 93 -22.33 -19.43 3.29
CA THR A 93 -22.30 -20.91 3.28
C THR A 93 -21.13 -21.52 4.06
N CYS A 94 -19.99 -20.82 4.14
CA CYS A 94 -18.84 -21.25 4.94
C CYS A 94 -18.85 -20.77 6.40
N SER A 95 -19.82 -19.94 6.82
CA SER A 95 -19.89 -19.36 8.17
C SER A 95 -21.18 -19.70 8.95
N SER A 96 -22.32 -19.93 8.29
CA SER A 96 -23.56 -20.29 8.97
C SER A 96 -23.70 -21.80 9.21
N PHE A 97 -24.04 -22.19 10.44
CA PHE A 97 -24.76 -23.45 10.65
C PHE A 97 -26.08 -23.38 9.86
N PRO A 98 -26.52 -24.44 9.16
CA PRO A 98 -27.83 -24.40 8.53
C PRO A 98 -28.89 -24.19 9.61
N SER A 99 -29.52 -23.01 9.59
CA SER A 99 -30.74 -22.72 10.33
C SER A 99 -31.75 -23.82 10.01
N SER A 100 -32.25 -24.43 11.08
CA SER A 100 -33.06 -25.65 11.14
C SER A 100 -34.40 -25.66 10.39
N ARG A 101 -34.62 -24.83 9.36
CA ARG A 101 -35.94 -24.73 8.70
C ARG A 101 -35.98 -24.98 7.19
N ASP A 102 -34.85 -24.99 6.48
CA ASP A 102 -34.79 -25.36 5.04
C ASP A 102 -34.01 -26.67 4.78
N SER A 103 -33.66 -27.41 5.83
CA SER A 103 -32.73 -28.54 5.82
C SER A 103 -33.37 -29.92 5.56
N SER A 104 -34.60 -30.00 5.03
CA SER A 104 -35.29 -31.29 4.89
C SER A 104 -35.38 -31.85 3.46
N VAL A 105 -34.95 -31.11 2.41
CA VAL A 105 -35.19 -31.56 1.02
C VAL A 105 -33.92 -31.66 0.14
N SER A 106 -32.76 -31.15 0.56
CA SER A 106 -31.50 -31.24 -0.23
C SER A 106 -30.35 -32.03 0.43
N LEU A 107 -30.56 -32.57 1.63
CA LEU A 107 -29.53 -33.30 2.41
C LEU A 107 -29.55 -34.83 2.21
N SER A 108 -30.34 -35.36 1.27
CA SER A 108 -30.43 -36.81 1.04
C SER A 108 -29.26 -37.38 0.22
N ASN A 109 -28.50 -36.53 -0.49
CA ASN A 109 -27.32 -36.97 -1.22
C ASN A 109 -26.06 -36.73 -0.37
N PRO A 110 -25.37 -37.79 0.10
CA PRO A 110 -24.15 -37.66 0.91
C PRO A 110 -23.05 -36.85 0.21
N GLU A 111 -23.03 -36.80 -1.12
CA GLU A 111 -22.08 -35.98 -1.89
C GLU A 111 -22.35 -34.47 -1.73
N GLN A 112 -23.62 -34.06 -1.73
CA GLN A 112 -24.00 -32.65 -1.50
C GLN A 112 -23.79 -32.25 -0.03
N GLN A 113 -24.08 -33.15 0.91
CA GLN A 113 -23.78 -32.93 2.33
C GLN A 113 -22.27 -32.72 2.58
N LEU A 114 -21.43 -33.44 1.84
CA LEU A 114 -19.98 -33.26 1.90
C LEU A 114 -19.51 -31.91 1.33
N MET A 115 -20.23 -31.35 0.34
CA MET A 115 -19.89 -30.03 -0.21
C MET A 115 -20.10 -28.91 0.80
N TYR A 116 -21.24 -28.92 1.50
CA TYR A 116 -21.63 -27.84 2.43
C TYR A 116 -21.14 -28.03 3.86
N SER A 117 -20.75 -29.25 4.26
CA SER A 117 -20.25 -29.50 5.61
C SER A 117 -18.78 -29.11 5.76
N TYR A 118 -18.48 -28.39 6.85
CA TYR A 118 -17.12 -28.04 7.31
C TYR A 118 -16.84 -28.56 8.73
N ASP A 119 -17.75 -29.36 9.29
CA ASP A 119 -17.55 -30.01 10.58
C ASP A 119 -16.76 -31.32 10.38
N PRO A 120 -15.59 -31.49 11.02
CA PRO A 120 -14.79 -32.71 10.91
C PRO A 120 -15.58 -33.99 11.21
N ASP A 121 -16.45 -33.97 12.21
CA ASP A 121 -17.19 -35.18 12.61
C ASP A 121 -18.22 -35.56 11.55
N ILE A 122 -18.95 -34.58 11.01
CA ILE A 122 -19.90 -34.81 9.91
C ILE A 122 -19.17 -35.30 8.66
N ILE A 123 -18.01 -34.69 8.33
CA ILE A 123 -17.19 -35.13 7.19
C ILE A 123 -16.76 -36.60 7.39
N ARG A 124 -16.34 -36.99 8.60
CA ARG A 124 -15.93 -38.37 8.90
C ARG A 124 -17.07 -39.37 8.70
N HIS A 125 -18.26 -39.04 9.21
CA HIS A 125 -19.45 -39.90 9.10
C HIS A 125 -19.89 -40.05 7.64
N VAL A 126 -19.92 -38.96 6.87
CA VAL A 126 -20.30 -38.97 5.45
C VAL A 126 -19.27 -39.73 4.60
N VAL A 127 -17.97 -39.57 4.86
CA VAL A 127 -16.91 -40.31 4.16
C VAL A 127 -16.97 -41.80 4.48
N SER A 128 -17.19 -42.16 5.74
CA SER A 128 -17.41 -43.55 6.12
C SER A 128 -18.60 -44.13 5.37
N ASP A 129 -19.74 -43.43 5.37
CA ASP A 129 -20.95 -43.89 4.68
C ASP A 129 -20.75 -44.05 3.16
N LEU A 130 -20.05 -43.12 2.52
CA LEU A 130 -19.72 -43.20 1.08
C LEU A 130 -18.79 -44.38 0.75
N CYS A 131 -17.76 -44.62 1.56
CA CYS A 131 -16.78 -45.68 1.31
C CYS A 131 -17.26 -47.06 1.76
N THR A 132 -17.96 -47.18 2.90
CA THR A 132 -18.38 -48.47 3.46
C THR A 132 -19.78 -48.91 3.04
N LYS A 133 -20.75 -47.99 2.92
CA LYS A 133 -22.13 -48.35 2.56
C LYS A 133 -22.37 -48.29 1.04
N LEU A 134 -21.77 -47.32 0.35
CA LEU A 134 -21.97 -47.11 -1.09
C LEU A 134 -20.84 -47.70 -1.96
N GLY A 135 -19.79 -48.27 -1.34
CA GLY A 135 -18.68 -48.94 -2.03
C GLY A 135 -17.89 -48.03 -2.97
N ARG A 136 -17.95 -46.70 -2.79
CA ARG A 136 -17.22 -45.75 -3.63
C ARG A 136 -15.73 -45.78 -3.31
N SER A 137 -14.89 -45.70 -4.34
CA SER A 137 -13.44 -45.68 -4.14
C SER A 137 -13.02 -44.38 -3.43
N PRO A 138 -12.02 -44.42 -2.53
CA PRO A 138 -11.47 -43.22 -1.90
C PRO A 138 -11.03 -42.15 -2.92
N ALA A 139 -10.50 -42.59 -4.08
CA ALA A 139 -10.09 -41.70 -5.17
C ALA A 139 -11.26 -40.92 -5.79
N TYR A 140 -12.45 -41.54 -5.90
CA TYR A 140 -13.65 -40.86 -6.38
C TYR A 140 -14.04 -39.71 -5.45
N VAL A 141 -14.04 -39.98 -4.13
CA VAL A 141 -14.37 -39.00 -3.09
C VAL A 141 -13.37 -37.83 -3.06
N MET A 142 -12.08 -38.09 -3.30
CA MET A 142 -11.05 -37.04 -3.41
C MET A 142 -11.25 -36.14 -4.64
N SER A 143 -11.79 -36.69 -5.73
CA SER A 143 -12.03 -35.96 -6.98
C SER A 143 -13.38 -35.23 -7.07
N LEU A 144 -14.20 -35.26 -6.01
CA LEU A 144 -15.55 -34.69 -6.04
C LEU A 144 -15.59 -33.19 -6.34
N ASN A 145 -14.53 -32.44 -5.97
CA ASN A 145 -14.48 -30.99 -6.18
C ASN A 145 -13.09 -30.53 -6.67
N GLU A 146 -13.06 -29.84 -7.81
CA GLU A 146 -11.82 -29.27 -8.36
C GLU A 146 -11.23 -28.14 -7.52
N LYS A 147 -12.03 -27.55 -6.61
CA LYS A 147 -11.60 -26.46 -5.71
C LYS A 147 -10.82 -26.97 -4.50
N TRP A 148 -10.95 -28.25 -4.12
CA TRP A 148 -10.24 -28.83 -2.97
C TRP A 148 -8.84 -29.27 -3.36
N LYS A 149 -7.96 -28.29 -3.61
CA LYS A 149 -6.59 -28.54 -4.05
C LYS A 149 -5.67 -28.78 -2.87
N VAL A 150 -5.25 -30.03 -2.70
CA VAL A 150 -4.20 -30.40 -1.74
C VAL A 150 -2.81 -30.08 -2.32
N PRO A 151 -1.90 -29.49 -1.55
CA PRO A 151 -0.53 -29.22 -1.97
C PRO A 151 0.22 -30.47 -2.45
N ARG A 152 1.10 -30.33 -3.45
CA ARG A 152 1.79 -31.45 -4.10
C ARG A 152 2.58 -32.32 -3.12
N GLU A 153 3.21 -31.71 -2.11
CA GLU A 153 4.01 -32.42 -1.12
C GLU A 153 3.16 -33.33 -0.23
N MET A 154 1.95 -32.87 0.13
CA MET A 154 0.99 -33.65 0.91
C MET A 154 0.27 -34.67 0.04
N HIS A 155 -0.07 -34.29 -1.20
CA HIS A 155 -0.79 -35.14 -2.14
C HIS A 155 -0.04 -36.45 -2.42
N GLN A 156 1.27 -36.38 -2.67
CA GLN A 156 2.09 -37.59 -2.88
C GLN A 156 2.11 -38.51 -1.67
N VAL A 157 2.21 -37.95 -0.46
CA VAL A 157 2.23 -38.75 0.78
C VAL A 157 0.85 -39.37 1.03
N ILE A 158 -0.24 -38.63 0.82
CA ILE A 158 -1.61 -39.11 1.00
C ILE A 158 -1.94 -40.24 0.02
N TYR A 159 -1.58 -40.10 -1.26
CA TYR A 159 -1.83 -41.15 -2.26
C TYR A 159 -1.04 -42.44 -2.01
N ASN A 160 0.12 -42.35 -1.36
CA ASN A 160 0.93 -43.50 -0.98
C ASN A 160 0.42 -44.22 0.29
N LEU A 161 -0.56 -43.67 1.01
CA LEU A 161 -1.20 -44.36 2.13
C LEU A 161 -2.08 -45.51 1.63
N THR A 162 -2.34 -46.49 2.50
CA THR A 162 -3.24 -47.59 2.21
C THR A 162 -4.65 -47.07 1.91
N SER A 163 -5.24 -47.56 0.81
CA SER A 163 -6.60 -47.19 0.39
C SER A 163 -7.60 -47.52 1.50
N SER A 164 -8.01 -46.48 2.21
CA SER A 164 -8.87 -46.54 3.40
C SER A 164 -9.79 -45.33 3.42
N PRO A 165 -10.94 -45.40 4.12
CA PRO A 165 -11.78 -44.22 4.33
C PRO A 165 -11.01 -43.07 5.00
N ASP A 166 -10.00 -43.38 5.83
CA ASP A 166 -9.14 -42.40 6.47
C ASP A 166 -8.29 -41.61 5.45
N GLN A 167 -7.85 -42.25 4.35
CA GLN A 167 -7.14 -41.58 3.27
C GLN A 167 -7.99 -40.48 2.63
N ALA A 168 -9.26 -40.78 2.31
CA ALA A 168 -10.20 -39.81 1.75
C ALA A 168 -10.55 -38.72 2.77
N TYR A 169 -10.73 -39.10 4.03
CA TYR A 169 -11.03 -38.17 5.11
C TYR A 169 -9.90 -37.13 5.31
N ILE A 170 -8.64 -37.57 5.36
CA ILE A 170 -7.47 -36.67 5.50
C ILE A 170 -7.36 -35.74 4.29
N TYR A 171 -7.53 -36.27 3.07
CA TYR A 171 -7.50 -35.46 1.84
C TYR A 171 -8.54 -34.34 1.89
N LEU A 172 -9.77 -34.65 2.30
CA LEU A 172 -10.87 -33.70 2.39
C LEU A 172 -10.64 -32.64 3.48
N LEU A 173 -10.15 -33.04 4.66
CA LEU A 173 -9.83 -32.08 5.72
C LEU A 173 -8.77 -31.07 5.25
N VAL A 174 -7.68 -31.56 4.63
CA VAL A 174 -6.61 -30.68 4.12
C VAL A 174 -7.10 -29.83 2.96
N GLY A 175 -7.83 -30.42 1.99
CA GLY A 175 -8.35 -29.70 0.83
C GLY A 175 -9.36 -28.61 1.21
N LYS A 176 -10.28 -28.89 2.15
CA LYS A 176 -11.21 -27.90 2.69
C LYS A 176 -10.51 -26.85 3.53
N ALA A 177 -9.50 -27.22 4.33
CA ALA A 177 -8.72 -26.24 5.08
C ALA A 177 -7.97 -25.27 4.15
N CYS A 178 -7.33 -25.77 3.09
CA CYS A 178 -6.69 -24.93 2.07
C CYS A 178 -7.70 -24.01 1.39
N HIS A 179 -8.88 -24.52 1.04
CA HIS A 179 -9.96 -23.69 0.49
C HIS A 179 -10.41 -22.59 1.46
N LEU A 180 -10.57 -22.90 2.75
CA LEU A 180 -10.91 -21.91 3.77
C LEU A 180 -9.80 -20.86 3.96
N MET A 181 -8.52 -21.25 3.82
CA MET A 181 -7.40 -20.30 3.83
C MET A 181 -7.46 -19.34 2.63
N ASP A 182 -7.84 -19.83 1.44
CA ASP A 182 -8.01 -19.01 0.24
C ASP A 182 -9.18 -18.02 0.40
N VAL A 183 -10.27 -18.44 1.06
CA VAL A 183 -11.44 -17.61 1.41
C VAL A 183 -11.19 -16.75 2.66
N ARG A 184 -10.00 -16.83 3.28
CA ARG A 184 -9.57 -16.04 4.45
C ARG A 184 -10.32 -16.35 5.76
N ILE A 185 -10.90 -17.54 5.88
CA ILE A 185 -11.57 -18.04 7.09
C ILE A 185 -10.57 -18.90 7.89
N TYR A 186 -9.59 -18.24 8.51
CA TYR A 186 -8.43 -18.91 9.12
C TYR A 186 -8.76 -19.73 10.37
N GLU A 187 -9.79 -19.35 11.13
CA GLU A 187 -10.15 -20.05 12.36
C GLU A 187 -10.66 -21.48 12.10
N ARG A 188 -11.62 -21.62 11.17
CA ARG A 188 -12.13 -22.92 10.74
C ARG A 188 -11.06 -23.74 10.04
N ALA A 189 -10.22 -23.10 9.21
CA ALA A 189 -9.09 -23.77 8.59
C ALA A 189 -8.15 -24.41 9.63
N ARG A 190 -7.84 -23.70 10.72
CA ARG A 190 -7.05 -24.25 11.83
C ARG A 190 -7.73 -25.44 12.50
N GLN A 191 -9.03 -25.33 12.79
CA GLN A 191 -9.78 -26.42 13.43
C GLN A 191 -9.70 -27.70 12.58
N LEU A 192 -9.90 -27.59 11.26
CA LEU A 192 -9.75 -28.70 10.32
C LEU A 192 -8.33 -29.27 10.30
N LEU A 193 -7.31 -28.40 10.24
CA LEU A 193 -5.89 -28.83 10.24
C LEU A 193 -5.48 -29.48 11.56
N MET A 194 -5.98 -29.00 12.69
CA MET A 194 -5.72 -29.61 14.01
C MET A 194 -6.32 -31.00 14.11
N VAL A 195 -7.54 -31.21 13.60
CA VAL A 195 -8.15 -32.54 13.55
C VAL A 195 -7.39 -33.44 12.58
N ALA A 196 -6.98 -32.92 11.42
CA ALA A 196 -6.14 -33.68 10.49
C ALA A 196 -4.80 -34.10 11.11
N ASP A 197 -4.12 -33.22 11.87
CA ASP A 197 -2.86 -33.56 12.54
C ASP A 197 -3.04 -34.70 13.56
N ARG A 198 -4.15 -34.69 14.33
CA ARG A 198 -4.44 -35.76 15.30
C ARG A 198 -4.63 -37.12 14.64
N VAL A 199 -5.36 -37.16 13.54
CA VAL A 199 -5.62 -38.41 12.78
C VAL A 199 -4.34 -38.90 12.11
N VAL A 200 -3.53 -37.98 11.57
CA VAL A 200 -2.31 -38.31 10.84
C VAL A 200 -1.14 -38.66 11.76
N ALA A 201 -1.12 -38.15 13.00
CA ALA A 201 -0.04 -38.41 13.95
C ALA A 201 0.21 -39.90 14.19
N GLU A 202 -0.83 -40.73 14.10
CA GLU A 202 -0.75 -42.19 14.25
C GLU A 202 -0.37 -42.90 12.95
N LEU A 203 -0.57 -42.27 11.78
CA LEU A 203 -0.40 -42.86 10.45
C LEU A 203 0.94 -42.51 9.79
N SER A 204 1.34 -41.24 9.85
CA SER A 204 2.53 -40.74 9.16
C SER A 204 3.09 -39.49 9.82
N TYR A 205 4.30 -39.61 10.37
CA TYR A 205 5.05 -38.48 10.90
C TYR A 205 5.34 -37.41 9.83
N THR A 206 5.59 -37.82 8.58
CA THR A 206 5.86 -36.90 7.46
C THR A 206 4.68 -36.01 7.16
N LEU A 207 3.49 -36.60 7.06
CA LEU A 207 2.28 -35.84 6.76
C LEU A 207 1.86 -34.95 7.93
N SER A 208 2.00 -35.43 9.18
CA SER A 208 1.75 -34.63 10.39
C SER A 208 2.64 -33.38 10.41
N LYS A 209 3.94 -33.53 10.11
CA LYS A 209 4.86 -32.37 10.04
C LYS A 209 4.48 -31.38 8.95
N HIS A 210 4.05 -31.83 7.76
CA HIS A 210 3.53 -30.93 6.72
C HIS A 210 2.24 -30.21 7.15
N ILE A 211 1.31 -30.88 7.82
CA ILE A 211 0.06 -30.27 8.32
C ILE A 211 0.37 -29.18 9.35
N ARG A 212 1.34 -29.41 10.25
CA ARG A 212 1.81 -28.40 11.20
C ARG A 212 2.42 -27.18 10.49
N TRP A 213 3.15 -27.37 9.39
CA TRP A 213 3.63 -26.25 8.58
C TRP A 213 2.51 -25.44 7.93
N TYR A 214 1.43 -26.09 7.49
CA TYR A 214 0.26 -25.40 6.96
C TYR A 214 -0.56 -24.70 8.05
N THR A 215 -0.59 -25.25 9.26
CA THR A 215 -1.17 -24.57 10.43
C THR A 215 -0.40 -23.28 10.72
N LEU A 216 0.93 -23.32 10.69
CA LEU A 216 1.78 -22.12 10.80
C LEU A 216 1.51 -21.13 9.66
N LEU A 217 1.32 -21.61 8.42
CA LEU A 217 0.98 -20.74 7.28
C LEU A 217 -0.35 -20.00 7.50
N ALA A 218 -1.38 -20.68 8.02
CA ALA A 218 -2.66 -20.06 8.35
C ALA A 218 -2.49 -18.96 9.41
N ASP A 219 -1.71 -19.21 10.46
CA ASP A 219 -1.40 -18.20 11.50
C ASP A 219 -0.66 -16.99 10.91
N LEU A 220 0.33 -17.22 10.04
CA LEU A 220 1.09 -16.15 9.38
C LEU A 220 0.24 -15.33 8.41
N GLN A 221 -0.67 -15.97 7.67
CA GLN A 221 -1.58 -15.29 6.76
C GLN A 221 -2.63 -14.45 7.50
N GLN A 222 -3.21 -14.98 8.59
CA GLN A 222 -4.12 -14.21 9.43
C GLN A 222 -3.43 -12.98 10.03
N TYR A 223 -2.23 -13.16 10.59
CA TYR A 223 -1.47 -12.05 11.15
C TYR A 223 -1.11 -11.02 10.06
N ASN A 224 -0.75 -11.47 8.87
CA ASN A 224 -0.47 -10.58 7.76
C ASN A 224 -1.73 -9.84 7.27
N MET A 225 -2.93 -10.37 7.45
CA MET A 225 -4.16 -9.69 7.02
C MET A 225 -4.58 -8.62 8.03
N ASN A 226 -4.79 -9.01 9.29
CA ASN A 226 -5.46 -8.16 10.28
C ASN A 226 -4.63 -7.90 11.54
N GLU A 227 -3.36 -8.34 11.59
CA GLU A 227 -2.51 -8.33 12.80
C GLU A 227 -3.13 -9.05 14.01
N SER A 228 -4.20 -9.81 13.76
CA SER A 228 -4.91 -10.63 14.73
C SER A 228 -4.22 -11.99 14.90
N LEU A 229 -4.26 -12.51 16.12
CA LEU A 229 -3.79 -13.85 16.46
C LEU A 229 -4.99 -14.75 16.78
N GLY A 230 -4.79 -16.07 16.69
CA GLY A 230 -5.80 -17.02 17.20
C GLY A 230 -5.94 -16.91 18.72
N GLU A 231 -7.11 -17.26 19.25
CA GLU A 231 -7.52 -17.06 20.65
C GLU A 231 -6.51 -17.55 21.71
N ASN A 232 -5.67 -18.55 21.37
CA ASN A 232 -4.68 -19.15 22.27
C ASN A 232 -3.21 -18.96 21.84
N SER A 233 -2.93 -18.11 20.85
CA SER A 233 -1.59 -17.91 20.29
C SER A 233 -1.05 -16.52 20.62
N THR A 234 0.15 -16.44 21.20
CA THR A 234 0.83 -15.14 21.36
C THR A 234 1.72 -14.81 20.17
N LEU A 235 2.06 -13.53 20.00
CA LEU A 235 3.04 -13.09 18.99
C LEU A 235 4.41 -13.78 19.20
N GLN A 236 4.83 -13.97 20.46
CA GLN A 236 6.09 -14.64 20.78
C GLN A 236 6.08 -16.11 20.38
N ASP A 237 4.95 -16.80 20.55
CA ASP A 237 4.80 -18.19 20.10
C ASP A 237 4.90 -18.28 18.58
N LEU A 238 4.28 -17.34 17.85
CA LEU A 238 4.36 -17.28 16.40
C LEU A 238 5.78 -16.99 15.91
N ILE A 239 6.49 -16.07 16.56
CA ILE A 239 7.91 -15.80 16.29
C ILE A 239 8.76 -17.06 16.51
N LYS A 240 8.56 -17.74 17.64
CA LYS A 240 9.30 -18.97 17.97
C LYS A 240 9.04 -20.07 16.94
N LYS A 241 7.77 -20.34 16.59
CA LYS A 241 7.39 -21.32 15.55
C LYS A 241 8.03 -20.97 14.20
N THR A 242 8.01 -19.70 13.81
CA THR A 242 8.63 -19.21 12.57
C THR A 242 10.15 -19.42 12.58
N LYS A 243 10.85 -19.06 13.66
CA LYS A 243 12.29 -19.31 13.81
C LYS A 243 12.61 -20.80 13.77
N THR A 244 11.83 -21.65 14.42
CA THR A 244 12.01 -23.11 14.34
C THR A 244 11.86 -23.61 12.91
N CYS A 245 10.88 -23.10 12.16
CA CYS A 245 10.69 -23.43 10.74
C CYS A 245 11.94 -23.08 9.91
N ILE A 246 12.42 -21.84 9.98
CA ILE A 246 13.57 -21.38 9.19
C ILE A 246 14.86 -22.09 9.61
N THR A 247 15.09 -22.30 10.92
CA THR A 247 16.25 -23.07 11.41
C THR A 247 16.21 -24.52 10.92
N SER A 248 15.03 -25.15 10.82
CA SER A 248 14.93 -26.53 10.31
C SER A 248 15.36 -26.65 8.85
N VAL A 249 15.11 -25.61 8.05
CA VAL A 249 15.59 -25.53 6.66
C VAL A 249 17.11 -25.41 6.64
N ARG A 250 17.66 -24.48 7.43
CA ARG A 250 19.12 -24.25 7.52
C ARG A 250 19.88 -25.51 7.96
N LEU A 251 19.36 -26.23 8.96
CA LEU A 251 19.99 -27.44 9.48
C LEU A 251 19.80 -28.66 8.58
N GLY A 252 19.05 -28.55 7.47
CA GLY A 252 18.79 -29.67 6.57
C GLY A 252 18.03 -30.82 7.24
N GLN A 253 17.15 -30.53 8.22
CA GLN A 253 16.41 -31.57 8.93
C GLN A 253 15.42 -32.30 8.01
N ASP A 254 15.11 -33.56 8.34
CA ASP A 254 14.51 -34.60 7.45
C ASP A 254 13.29 -34.20 6.59
N ILE A 255 12.45 -33.26 7.03
CA ILE A 255 11.24 -32.86 6.30
C ILE A 255 11.23 -31.34 6.13
N GLN A 256 11.43 -30.93 4.89
CA GLN A 256 11.55 -29.54 4.50
C GLN A 256 10.15 -28.90 4.26
N PRO A 257 9.89 -27.70 4.79
CA PRO A 257 8.67 -26.96 4.49
C PRO A 257 8.63 -26.53 3.01
N SER A 258 7.43 -26.31 2.49
CA SER A 258 7.26 -25.84 1.11
C SER A 258 7.78 -24.42 0.93
N HIS A 259 8.16 -24.06 -0.31
CA HIS A 259 8.63 -22.71 -0.63
C HIS A 259 7.62 -21.62 -0.24
N ASN A 260 6.31 -21.91 -0.36
CA ASN A 260 5.24 -21.00 0.05
C ASN A 260 5.28 -20.69 1.56
N ILE A 261 5.57 -21.69 2.39
CA ILE A 261 5.65 -21.49 3.84
C ILE A 261 6.90 -20.67 4.18
N ILE A 262 8.03 -21.00 3.54
CA ILE A 262 9.31 -20.29 3.76
C ILE A 262 9.20 -18.80 3.41
N GLN A 263 8.54 -18.44 2.29
CA GLN A 263 8.36 -17.03 1.94
C GLN A 263 7.54 -16.28 3.00
N HIS A 264 6.45 -16.87 3.52
CA HIS A 264 5.63 -16.22 4.54
C HIS A 264 6.39 -16.07 5.87
N CYS A 265 7.18 -17.09 6.25
CA CYS A 265 8.06 -17.02 7.42
C CYS A 265 9.10 -15.91 7.30
N ALA A 266 9.79 -15.81 6.15
CA ALA A 266 10.82 -14.80 5.93
C ALA A 266 10.25 -13.37 5.89
N ALA A 267 9.12 -13.17 5.19
CA ALA A 267 8.44 -11.88 5.14
C ALA A 267 7.93 -11.45 6.52
N PHE A 268 7.36 -12.37 7.30
CA PHE A 268 6.90 -12.08 8.67
C PHE A 268 8.04 -11.60 9.57
N LEU A 269 9.19 -12.30 9.58
CA LEU A 269 10.34 -11.89 10.40
C LEU A 269 10.90 -10.52 10.01
N MET A 270 10.88 -10.20 8.70
CA MET A 270 11.25 -8.86 8.22
C MET A 270 10.27 -7.80 8.71
N ASN A 271 8.97 -8.07 8.65
CA ASN A 271 7.92 -7.13 9.05
C ASN A 271 7.95 -6.82 10.55
N ILE A 272 8.27 -7.80 11.40
CA ILE A 272 8.42 -7.57 12.86
C ILE A 272 9.78 -6.98 13.26
N ARG A 273 10.66 -6.70 12.30
CA ARG A 273 12.04 -6.19 12.51
C ARG A 273 12.92 -7.10 13.37
N ASP A 274 12.80 -8.42 13.26
CA ASP A 274 13.75 -9.35 13.89
C ASP A 274 15.04 -9.50 13.08
N ILE A 275 15.68 -8.34 12.86
CA ILE A 275 16.84 -8.15 12.01
C ILE A 275 18.04 -8.95 12.56
N GLY A 276 18.17 -9.02 13.89
CA GLY A 276 19.26 -9.74 14.55
C GLY A 276 19.25 -11.25 14.26
N TYR A 277 18.07 -11.88 14.25
CA TYR A 277 17.97 -13.29 13.88
C TYR A 277 18.25 -13.49 12.39
N LEU A 278 17.63 -12.69 11.51
CA LEU A 278 17.76 -12.84 10.06
C LEU A 278 19.19 -12.61 9.56
N SER A 279 19.92 -11.64 10.09
CA SER A 279 21.31 -11.37 9.70
C SER A 279 22.26 -12.54 9.96
N ASN A 280 21.95 -13.41 10.93
CA ASN A 280 22.78 -14.55 11.29
C ASN A 280 22.45 -15.84 10.49
N MET A 281 21.58 -15.75 9.49
CA MET A 281 21.07 -16.91 8.73
C MET A 281 21.85 -17.18 7.46
N ASP A 282 23.14 -17.49 7.60
CA ASP A 282 23.99 -17.83 6.45
C ASP A 282 23.67 -19.23 5.87
N GLN A 283 23.85 -19.38 4.55
CA GLN A 283 23.79 -20.66 3.82
C GLN A 283 22.48 -21.45 3.97
N SER A 284 21.34 -20.74 4.03
CA SER A 284 20.02 -21.31 4.27
C SER A 284 19.43 -22.17 3.13
N GLY A 285 20.06 -22.20 1.95
CA GLY A 285 19.59 -23.00 0.80
C GLY A 285 18.32 -22.49 0.11
N SER A 286 17.62 -21.50 0.67
CA SER A 286 16.42 -20.88 0.09
C SER A 286 16.68 -19.45 -0.35
N GLY A 287 16.29 -19.11 -1.59
CA GLY A 287 16.44 -17.75 -2.13
C GLY A 287 15.72 -16.68 -1.29
N HIS A 288 14.52 -16.98 -0.77
CA HIS A 288 13.74 -16.02 0.04
C HIS A 288 14.44 -15.64 1.35
N ILE A 289 15.05 -16.63 2.02
CA ILE A 289 15.77 -16.40 3.29
C ILE A 289 17.06 -15.62 3.01
N GLU A 290 17.80 -15.99 1.97
CA GLU A 290 19.02 -15.29 1.56
C GLU A 290 18.74 -13.82 1.23
N PHE A 291 17.68 -13.54 0.46
CA PHE A 291 17.28 -12.17 0.15
C PHE A 291 16.91 -11.37 1.41
N CYS A 292 16.08 -11.93 2.30
CA CYS A 292 15.74 -11.26 3.56
C CYS A 292 16.96 -11.04 4.45
N ARG A 293 17.94 -11.98 4.46
CA ARG A 293 19.20 -11.80 5.19
C ARG A 293 19.99 -10.62 4.65
N GLN A 294 20.15 -10.52 3.33
CA GLN A 294 20.87 -9.40 2.70
C GLN A 294 20.22 -8.05 3.05
N VAL A 295 18.88 -7.95 2.93
CA VAL A 295 18.14 -6.73 3.29
C VAL A 295 18.25 -6.45 4.79
N ALA A 296 18.10 -7.45 5.66
CA ALA A 296 18.27 -7.30 7.11
C ALA A 296 19.66 -6.79 7.49
N CYS A 297 20.73 -7.35 6.90
CA CYS A 297 22.09 -6.87 7.11
C CYS A 297 22.26 -5.41 6.68
N MET A 298 21.68 -5.00 5.55
CA MET A 298 21.69 -3.61 5.11
C MET A 298 20.95 -2.68 6.08
N LEU A 299 19.76 -3.09 6.56
CA LEU A 299 18.96 -2.32 7.52
C LEU A 299 19.67 -2.16 8.87
N LYS A 300 20.41 -3.19 9.33
CA LYS A 300 21.21 -3.14 10.57
C LYS A 300 22.34 -2.11 10.48
N GLU A 301 23.00 -2.05 9.32
CA GLU A 301 24.17 -1.21 9.08
C GLU A 301 23.83 0.16 8.51
N LEU A 302 22.55 0.48 8.27
CA LEU A 302 22.08 1.74 7.67
C LEU A 302 22.74 3.02 8.24
N PRO A 303 23.06 3.12 9.55
CA PRO A 303 23.76 4.28 10.10
C PRO A 303 25.22 4.46 9.60
N SER A 304 25.85 3.41 9.06
CA SER A 304 27.25 3.39 8.64
C SER A 304 27.41 3.30 7.11
N VAL A 305 27.60 4.45 6.47
CA VAL A 305 27.71 4.58 4.99
C VAL A 305 28.83 3.71 4.37
N LYS A 306 29.89 3.38 5.13
CA LYS A 306 31.02 2.57 4.63
C LYS A 306 30.69 1.08 4.57
N SER A 307 30.00 0.51 5.56
CA SER A 307 29.62 -0.91 5.59
C SER A 307 28.46 -1.21 4.65
N VAL A 308 27.51 -0.27 4.51
CA VAL A 308 26.32 -0.40 3.66
C VAL A 308 26.66 -0.59 2.18
N ARG A 309 27.72 0.05 1.66
CA ARG A 309 28.08 -0.03 0.22
C ARG A 309 28.50 -1.42 -0.27
N LYS A 310 28.94 -2.30 0.63
CA LYS A 310 29.22 -3.70 0.26
C LYS A 310 27.93 -4.51 0.22
N LEU A 311 27.09 -4.35 1.25
CA LEU A 311 25.82 -5.05 1.39
C LEU A 311 24.80 -4.65 0.31
N SER A 312 24.78 -3.36 -0.06
CA SER A 312 23.94 -2.87 -1.16
C SER A 312 24.33 -3.47 -2.51
N ARG A 313 25.62 -3.73 -2.75
CA ARG A 313 26.09 -4.44 -3.95
C ARG A 313 25.61 -5.89 -4.00
N GLU A 314 25.57 -6.58 -2.86
CA GLU A 314 25.05 -7.95 -2.79
C GLU A 314 23.55 -7.99 -3.15
N ILE A 315 22.75 -7.04 -2.65
CA ILE A 315 21.33 -6.92 -2.99
C ILE A 315 21.17 -6.57 -4.48
N TRP A 316 21.95 -5.60 -4.96
CA TRP A 316 21.96 -5.17 -6.36
C TRP A 316 22.20 -6.35 -7.30
N ASP A 317 23.30 -7.08 -7.12
CA ASP A 317 23.63 -8.22 -7.96
C ASP A 317 22.59 -9.35 -7.86
N THR A 318 22.00 -9.55 -6.68
CA THR A 318 20.92 -10.53 -6.48
C THR A 318 19.66 -10.15 -7.27
N VAL A 319 19.21 -8.89 -7.19
CA VAL A 319 18.09 -8.39 -7.99
C VAL A 319 18.41 -8.49 -9.48
N ARG A 320 19.59 -8.04 -9.90
CA ARG A 320 20.04 -8.15 -11.30
C ARG A 320 19.95 -9.57 -11.85
N ASN A 321 20.41 -10.55 -11.08
CA ASN A 321 20.41 -11.94 -11.50
C ASN A 321 18.97 -12.48 -11.68
N ILE A 322 18.02 -12.08 -10.82
CA ILE A 322 16.60 -12.44 -10.95
C ILE A 322 16.01 -11.94 -12.28
N TYR A 323 16.36 -10.73 -12.70
CA TYR A 323 15.83 -10.11 -13.93
C TYR A 323 16.69 -10.36 -15.19
N THR A 324 17.74 -11.18 -15.10
CA THR A 324 18.57 -11.53 -16.26
C THR A 324 17.89 -12.59 -17.13
N ILE A 325 17.72 -12.28 -18.41
CA ILE A 325 17.11 -13.14 -19.43
C ILE A 325 17.96 -14.42 -19.56
N GLY A 326 17.34 -15.59 -19.36
CA GLY A 326 18.01 -16.90 -19.45
C GLY A 326 18.62 -17.43 -18.14
N SER A 327 18.63 -16.64 -17.05
CA SER A 327 19.05 -17.12 -15.71
C SER A 327 18.00 -18.03 -15.04
N GLN A 328 16.83 -18.19 -15.65
CA GLN A 328 15.68 -18.97 -15.16
C GLN A 328 15.87 -20.51 -15.22
N ARG A 329 17.11 -21.02 -15.32
CA ARG A 329 17.37 -22.45 -15.11
C ARG A 329 17.24 -22.76 -13.62
N ILE A 330 16.01 -23.06 -13.21
CA ILE A 330 15.68 -23.57 -11.87
C ILE A 330 16.61 -24.75 -11.57
N SER A 331 17.24 -24.72 -10.40
CA SER A 331 17.79 -25.92 -9.75
C SER A 331 16.61 -26.84 -9.38
N SER A 332 16.07 -27.53 -10.38
CA SER A 332 14.97 -28.47 -10.24
C SER A 332 15.54 -29.87 -10.04
N SER A 333 16.18 -30.14 -8.90
CA SER A 333 16.45 -31.49 -8.44
C SER A 333 16.96 -31.45 -7.00
N GLY A 334 16.24 -32.14 -6.12
CA GLY A 334 16.77 -32.48 -4.80
C GLY A 334 18.11 -33.19 -4.93
N ARG A 335 19.01 -32.90 -3.98
CA ARG A 335 20.41 -33.34 -3.90
C ARG A 335 21.32 -32.64 -4.94
N HIS A 336 22.10 -31.67 -4.46
CA HIS A 336 23.56 -31.82 -4.35
C HIS A 336 24.23 -30.54 -3.80
N SER A 337 25.00 -30.75 -2.74
CA SER A 337 26.26 -30.07 -2.36
C SER A 337 26.29 -28.54 -2.17
N ALA A 338 26.55 -28.17 -0.92
CA ALA A 338 26.99 -26.87 -0.42
C ALA A 338 28.37 -26.39 -0.95
N ILE A 339 28.78 -26.70 -2.18
CA ILE A 339 30.17 -26.49 -2.63
C ILE A 339 30.35 -25.64 -3.90
N HIS A 340 29.33 -25.39 -4.74
CA HIS A 340 29.50 -24.40 -5.82
C HIS A 340 28.19 -23.66 -6.14
N ARG A 341 28.00 -22.48 -5.53
CA ARG A 341 27.08 -21.47 -6.08
C ARG A 341 27.79 -20.84 -7.27
N ASP A 342 27.36 -21.18 -8.48
CA ASP A 342 27.71 -20.40 -9.66
C ASP A 342 27.03 -19.03 -9.50
N PRO A 343 27.76 -17.89 -9.46
CA PRO A 343 27.22 -16.58 -9.09
C PRO A 343 26.23 -15.99 -10.11
N THR A 344 25.87 -16.74 -11.15
CA THR A 344 25.07 -16.34 -12.31
C THR A 344 23.64 -16.89 -12.31
N ILE A 345 23.31 -17.82 -11.40
CA ILE A 345 21.97 -18.45 -11.33
C ILE A 345 21.07 -17.64 -10.38
N ALA A 346 19.90 -17.24 -10.88
CA ALA A 346 18.89 -16.52 -10.11
C ALA A 346 18.43 -17.31 -8.88
N ILE A 347 18.26 -16.61 -7.75
CA ILE A 347 17.80 -17.22 -6.50
C ILE A 347 16.32 -17.62 -6.50
N MET A 348 15.52 -17.01 -7.39
CA MET A 348 14.11 -17.30 -7.60
C MET A 348 13.62 -16.76 -8.96
N ALA A 349 12.45 -17.20 -9.41
CA ALA A 349 11.79 -16.69 -10.60
C ALA A 349 11.19 -15.28 -10.36
N VAL A 350 11.09 -14.47 -11.42
CA VAL A 350 10.55 -13.10 -11.38
C VAL A 350 9.14 -13.04 -10.79
N GLU A 351 8.23 -13.92 -11.21
CA GLU A 351 6.84 -13.94 -10.73
C GLU A 351 6.75 -14.24 -9.23
N ALA A 352 7.58 -15.18 -8.75
CA ALA A 352 7.67 -15.52 -7.33
C ALA A 352 8.23 -14.33 -6.54
N PHE A 353 9.23 -13.63 -7.08
CA PHE A 353 9.78 -12.43 -6.45
C PHE A 353 8.76 -11.28 -6.39
N GLN A 354 8.01 -11.01 -7.46
CA GLN A 354 6.95 -10.01 -7.48
C GLN A 354 5.87 -10.31 -6.42
N THR A 355 5.44 -11.56 -6.32
CA THR A 355 4.49 -12.01 -5.28
C THR A 355 5.08 -11.91 -3.87
N PHE A 356 6.39 -12.04 -3.74
CA PHE A 356 7.09 -11.91 -2.46
C PHE A 356 7.20 -10.46 -2.01
N LEU A 357 7.43 -9.52 -2.95
CA LEU A 357 7.52 -8.08 -2.66
C LEU A 357 6.24 -7.54 -2.01
N THR A 358 5.07 -8.04 -2.39
CA THR A 358 3.76 -7.62 -1.83
C THR A 358 3.48 -8.17 -0.42
N LYS A 359 4.42 -8.91 0.18
CA LYS A 359 4.29 -9.42 1.56
C LYS A 359 5.01 -8.54 2.58
N PHE A 360 5.85 -7.60 2.16
CA PHE A 360 6.55 -6.71 3.07
C PHE A 360 5.64 -5.55 3.50
N LYS A 361 5.63 -5.23 4.80
CA LYS A 361 4.89 -4.11 5.38
C LYS A 361 5.79 -3.09 6.07
N ASP A 362 7.02 -3.50 6.43
CA ASP A 362 7.96 -2.62 7.12
C ASP A 362 8.39 -1.44 6.22
N PRO A 363 8.20 -0.18 6.65
CA PRO A 363 8.52 0.99 5.82
C PRO A 363 10.00 1.09 5.46
N SER A 364 10.91 0.71 6.36
CA SER A 364 12.35 0.80 6.10
C SER A 364 12.78 -0.21 5.04
N CYS A 365 12.27 -1.44 5.11
CA CYS A 365 12.44 -2.46 4.08
C CYS A 365 11.90 -1.99 2.72
N ILE A 366 10.66 -1.49 2.69
CA ILE A 366 10.02 -1.03 1.46
C ILE A 366 10.78 0.15 0.84
N SER A 367 11.20 1.16 1.61
CA SER A 367 12.01 2.28 1.08
C SER A 367 13.34 1.81 0.49
N VAL A 368 14.03 0.84 1.11
CA VAL A 368 15.26 0.26 0.54
C VAL A 368 14.97 -0.43 -0.79
N LEU A 369 13.91 -1.22 -0.87
CA LEU A 369 13.53 -1.92 -2.10
C LEU A 369 13.13 -0.95 -3.21
N ILE A 370 12.29 0.05 -2.91
CA ILE A 370 11.91 1.11 -3.85
C ILE A 370 13.17 1.83 -4.34
N SER A 371 14.11 2.15 -3.44
CA SER A 371 15.34 2.85 -3.84
C SER A 371 16.24 2.03 -4.78
N CYS A 372 16.25 0.69 -4.63
CA CYS A 372 16.96 -0.22 -5.53
C CYS A 372 16.31 -0.24 -6.93
N PHE A 373 14.98 -0.44 -6.98
CA PHE A 373 14.24 -0.53 -8.25
C PHE A 373 14.23 0.80 -9.02
N THR A 374 14.02 1.92 -8.33
CA THR A 374 14.12 3.26 -8.92
C THR A 374 15.50 3.53 -9.50
N LYS A 375 16.57 3.08 -8.83
CA LYS A 375 17.93 3.21 -9.38
C LYS A 375 18.12 2.37 -10.65
N TYR A 376 17.61 1.13 -10.69
CA TYR A 376 17.61 0.35 -11.93
C TYR A 376 16.83 1.04 -13.03
N TYR A 377 15.63 1.55 -12.73
CA TYR A 377 14.81 2.27 -13.68
C TYR A 377 15.56 3.46 -14.30
N ASN A 378 16.17 4.31 -13.47
CA ASN A 378 16.89 5.50 -13.92
C ASN A 378 18.14 5.16 -14.74
N LEU A 379 18.83 4.05 -14.44
CA LEU A 379 20.03 3.64 -15.20
C LEU A 379 19.69 2.93 -16.52
N LEU A 380 18.49 2.37 -16.64
CA LEU A 380 18.06 1.63 -17.84
C LEU A 380 17.24 2.50 -18.79
N ARG A 381 16.67 3.63 -18.34
CA ARG A 381 16.08 4.64 -19.21
C ARG A 381 17.12 5.71 -19.56
N ASP A 382 17.38 5.89 -20.85
CA ASP A 382 18.30 6.90 -21.38
C ASP A 382 17.75 8.36 -21.35
N ASP A 383 16.67 8.63 -20.60
CA ASP A 383 16.04 9.96 -20.51
C ASP A 383 16.25 10.62 -19.14
N ILE A 384 17.28 11.46 -19.07
CA ILE A 384 17.66 12.23 -17.87
C ILE A 384 16.53 13.15 -17.40
N SER A 385 15.61 13.56 -18.28
CA SER A 385 14.50 14.45 -17.90
C SER A 385 13.45 13.74 -17.03
N CYS A 386 13.41 12.40 -17.08
CA CYS A 386 12.42 11.56 -16.41
C CYS A 386 12.98 10.77 -15.20
N GLU A 387 14.14 11.16 -14.65
CA GLU A 387 14.72 10.47 -13.48
C GLU A 387 13.79 10.47 -12.26
N ILE A 388 13.50 9.29 -11.72
CA ILE A 388 12.62 9.12 -10.56
C ILE A 388 13.38 9.41 -9.25
N TYR A 389 12.73 10.11 -8.31
CA TYR A 389 13.24 10.34 -6.96
C TYR A 389 13.45 9.06 -6.15
N SER A 390 14.50 9.04 -5.33
CA SER A 390 14.87 7.89 -4.49
C SER A 390 15.67 8.35 -3.25
N GLU A 391 15.27 7.91 -2.06
CA GLU A 391 15.85 8.36 -0.77
C GLU A 391 17.28 7.84 -0.52
N TYR A 392 17.65 6.70 -1.10
CA TYR A 392 18.89 5.97 -0.80
C TYR A 392 19.82 5.81 -2.00
N VAL A 393 19.73 6.69 -3.00
CA VAL A 393 20.51 6.63 -4.26
C VAL A 393 22.01 6.44 -4.03
N GLN A 394 22.56 7.08 -3.00
CA GLN A 394 23.99 7.06 -2.67
C GLN A 394 24.55 5.68 -2.30
N PHE A 395 23.70 4.71 -1.97
CA PHE A 395 24.14 3.37 -1.59
C PHE A 395 24.26 2.42 -2.79
N TRP A 396 23.63 2.74 -3.91
CA TRP A 396 23.56 1.85 -5.07
C TRP A 396 24.67 2.12 -6.09
N PRO A 397 25.10 1.10 -6.87
CA PRO A 397 26.01 1.29 -7.99
C PRO A 397 25.51 2.31 -9.02
N THR A 398 26.44 2.98 -9.69
CA THR A 398 26.15 3.97 -10.74
C THR A 398 26.13 3.39 -12.14
N VAL A 399 26.58 2.14 -12.32
CA VAL A 399 26.68 1.49 -13.64
C VAL A 399 26.03 0.11 -13.56
N VAL A 400 25.21 -0.21 -14.56
CA VAL A 400 24.68 -1.56 -14.77
C VAL A 400 25.58 -2.28 -15.76
N ASN A 401 26.17 -3.40 -15.32
CA ASN A 401 26.89 -4.27 -16.24
C ASN A 401 25.88 -5.00 -17.14
N ASN A 402 26.16 -5.12 -18.44
CA ASN A 402 25.33 -5.83 -19.42
C ASN A 402 23.82 -5.48 -19.36
N PRO A 403 23.42 -4.21 -19.61
CA PRO A 403 22.01 -3.81 -19.53
C PRO A 403 21.13 -4.58 -20.53
N ASN A 404 21.67 -4.96 -21.69
CA ASN A 404 20.95 -5.66 -22.76
C ASN A 404 20.45 -7.06 -22.36
N THR A 405 21.02 -7.67 -21.32
CA THR A 405 20.58 -8.99 -20.85
C THR A 405 19.45 -8.90 -19.81
N LEU A 406 19.05 -7.70 -19.40
CA LEU A 406 18.03 -7.50 -18.37
C LEU A 406 16.66 -7.33 -19.01
N ASN A 407 15.66 -7.95 -18.37
CA ASN A 407 14.27 -7.71 -18.72
C ASN A 407 13.79 -6.37 -18.11
N VAL A 408 14.00 -5.28 -18.84
CA VAL A 408 13.65 -3.91 -18.42
C VAL A 408 12.16 -3.80 -18.07
N ARG A 409 11.29 -4.37 -18.89
CA ARG A 409 9.83 -4.34 -18.67
C ARG A 409 9.43 -4.99 -17.35
N ALA A 410 10.01 -6.15 -17.03
CA ALA A 410 9.72 -6.82 -15.76
C ALA A 410 10.20 -6.01 -14.54
N ILE A 411 11.29 -5.24 -14.67
CA ILE A 411 11.76 -4.32 -13.62
C ILE A 411 10.76 -3.17 -13.44
N GLU A 412 10.28 -2.54 -14.53
CA GLU A 412 9.26 -1.47 -14.48
C GLU A 412 7.94 -1.98 -13.88
N GLU A 413 7.49 -3.17 -14.26
CA GLU A 413 6.30 -3.82 -13.70
C GLU A 413 6.48 -4.10 -12.19
N SER A 414 7.66 -4.56 -11.77
CA SER A 414 7.95 -4.85 -10.37
C SER A 414 8.02 -3.58 -9.51
N LEU A 415 8.58 -2.49 -10.04
CA LEU A 415 8.54 -1.18 -9.40
C LEU A 415 7.09 -0.72 -9.22
N SER A 416 6.26 -0.87 -10.26
CA SER A 416 4.84 -0.49 -10.20
C SER A 416 4.06 -1.30 -9.16
N ILE A 417 4.25 -2.61 -9.11
CA ILE A 417 3.64 -3.50 -8.10
C ILE A 417 4.08 -3.11 -6.69
N LEU A 418 5.38 -2.86 -6.49
CA LEU A 418 5.94 -2.48 -5.20
C LEU A 418 5.38 -1.13 -4.73
N MET A 419 5.28 -0.15 -5.62
CA MET A 419 4.74 1.18 -5.30
C MET A 419 3.24 1.12 -4.97
N GLN A 420 2.44 0.38 -5.75
CA GLN A 420 1.02 0.19 -5.47
C GLN A 420 0.82 -0.45 -4.09
N HIS A 421 1.62 -1.46 -3.76
CA HIS A 421 1.60 -2.11 -2.45
C HIS A 421 2.05 -1.17 -1.33
N ALA A 422 3.12 -0.39 -1.55
CA ALA A 422 3.65 0.56 -0.58
C ALA A 422 2.61 1.63 -0.19
N LEU A 423 1.89 2.18 -1.17
CA LEU A 423 0.87 3.21 -0.93
C LEU A 423 -0.40 2.67 -0.28
N VAL A 424 -0.79 1.41 -0.55
CA VAL A 424 -1.89 0.76 0.18
C VAL A 424 -1.50 0.46 1.63
N THR A 425 -0.25 0.09 1.89
CA THR A 425 0.22 -0.26 3.23
C THR A 425 0.53 0.97 4.09
N ASN A 426 1.20 1.99 3.55
CA ASN A 426 1.44 3.25 4.25
C ASN A 426 1.19 4.45 3.29
N PRO A 427 -0.05 4.96 3.20
CA PRO A 427 -0.40 6.05 2.28
C PRO A 427 0.21 7.40 2.69
N SER A 428 0.62 7.57 3.95
CA SER A 428 1.07 8.84 4.52
C SER A 428 2.59 9.02 4.47
N GLN A 429 3.29 8.41 3.51
CA GLN A 429 4.75 8.55 3.41
C GLN A 429 5.12 9.50 2.25
N PRO A 430 5.62 10.71 2.54
CA PRO A 430 5.79 11.75 1.51
C PRO A 430 6.76 11.37 0.39
N SER A 431 7.85 10.67 0.70
CA SER A 431 8.87 10.28 -0.28
C SER A 431 8.34 9.25 -1.28
N TRP A 432 7.55 8.25 -0.85
CA TRP A 432 6.88 7.35 -1.78
C TRP A 432 5.85 8.07 -2.65
N LEU A 433 5.09 9.02 -2.12
CA LEU A 433 4.16 9.82 -2.91
C LEU A 433 4.89 10.63 -4.00
N ARG A 434 6.06 11.22 -3.65
CA ARG A 434 6.92 11.90 -4.64
C ARG A 434 7.43 10.92 -5.70
N THR A 435 7.94 9.76 -5.31
CA THR A 435 8.40 8.72 -6.26
C THR A 435 7.26 8.27 -7.18
N GLN A 436 6.04 8.13 -6.67
CA GLN A 436 4.86 7.78 -7.48
C GLN A 436 4.49 8.91 -8.47
N ALA A 437 4.56 10.16 -8.04
CA ALA A 437 4.34 11.31 -8.91
C ALA A 437 5.34 11.32 -10.08
N ASP A 438 6.62 11.06 -9.79
CA ASP A 438 7.67 10.96 -10.80
C ASP A 438 7.44 9.80 -11.79
N ILE A 439 6.95 8.64 -11.33
CA ILE A 439 6.56 7.53 -12.21
C ILE A 439 5.44 7.93 -13.16
N HIS A 440 4.39 8.59 -12.66
CA HIS A 440 3.30 9.09 -13.51
C HIS A 440 3.80 10.14 -14.50
N PHE A 441 4.68 11.03 -14.06
CA PHE A 441 5.31 12.03 -14.91
C PHE A 441 6.13 11.39 -16.04
N ALA A 442 6.97 10.40 -15.73
CA ALA A 442 7.77 9.64 -16.70
C ALA A 442 6.92 8.82 -17.69
N ASN A 443 5.65 8.56 -17.35
CA ASN A 443 4.66 7.92 -18.21
C ASN A 443 3.74 8.94 -18.92
N ASN A 444 4.08 10.23 -18.91
CA ASN A 444 3.31 11.34 -19.51
C ASN A 444 1.88 11.51 -18.94
N GLN A 445 1.64 11.03 -17.71
CA GLN A 445 0.37 11.18 -17.01
C GLN A 445 0.42 12.39 -16.08
N TYR A 446 0.24 13.59 -16.65
CA TYR A 446 0.46 14.86 -15.96
C TYR A 446 -0.55 15.17 -14.84
N SER A 447 -1.83 14.82 -15.02
CA SER A 447 -2.85 15.04 -13.98
C SER A 447 -2.64 14.15 -12.74
N PRO A 448 -2.45 12.81 -12.88
CA PRO A 448 -2.09 11.96 -11.75
C PRO A 448 -0.76 12.36 -11.09
N ALA A 449 0.24 12.76 -11.89
CA ALA A 449 1.50 13.26 -11.36
C ALA A 449 1.29 14.50 -10.47
N MET A 450 0.51 15.48 -10.93
CA MET A 450 0.18 16.67 -10.14
C MET A 450 -0.53 16.30 -8.83
N LYS A 451 -1.50 15.37 -8.89
CA LYS A 451 -2.19 14.87 -7.69
C LYS A 451 -1.20 14.31 -6.67
N PHE A 452 -0.33 13.39 -7.06
CA PHE A 452 0.63 12.77 -6.13
C PHE A 452 1.71 13.73 -5.62
N TYR A 453 2.14 14.72 -6.41
CA TYR A 453 2.97 15.80 -5.89
C TYR A 453 2.22 16.53 -4.77
N MET A 454 0.99 16.98 -5.03
CA MET A 454 0.19 17.68 -4.02
C MET A 454 -0.08 16.84 -2.77
N GLU A 455 -0.37 15.54 -2.89
CA GLU A 455 -0.50 14.63 -1.74
C GLU A 455 0.81 14.58 -0.92
N SER A 456 1.95 14.42 -1.59
CA SER A 456 3.28 14.43 -0.95
C SER A 456 3.51 15.73 -0.17
N GLY A 457 3.21 16.87 -0.78
CA GLY A 457 3.32 18.18 -0.15
C GLY A 457 2.40 18.34 1.05
N VAL A 458 1.12 17.96 0.93
CA VAL A 458 0.12 18.05 2.02
C VAL A 458 0.56 17.23 3.23
N VAL A 459 0.97 15.98 3.02
CA VAL A 459 1.38 15.06 4.10
C VAL A 459 2.66 15.55 4.77
N ALA A 460 3.60 16.15 4.03
CA ALA A 460 4.85 16.63 4.59
C ALA A 460 4.76 17.96 5.35
N SER A 461 3.66 18.70 5.20
CA SER A 461 3.56 20.09 5.67
C SER A 461 2.27 20.41 6.43
N ASP A 462 1.52 19.37 6.81
CA ASP A 462 0.22 19.48 7.46
C ASP A 462 -0.71 20.44 6.70
N PHE A 463 -1.01 20.08 5.44
CA PHE A 463 -1.83 20.89 4.54
C PHE A 463 -1.25 22.29 4.25
N PHE A 464 0.07 22.34 4.02
CA PHE A 464 0.84 23.56 3.76
C PHE A 464 0.76 24.60 4.88
N SER A 465 0.51 24.15 6.11
CA SER A 465 0.57 25.01 7.29
C SER A 465 2.01 25.42 7.58
N ILE A 466 2.96 24.55 7.25
CA ILE A 466 4.41 24.79 7.32
C ILE A 466 5.00 24.73 5.90
N ALA A 467 6.19 25.30 5.69
CA ALA A 467 6.90 25.16 4.42
C ALA A 467 7.30 23.68 4.18
N VAL A 468 7.10 23.20 2.95
CA VAL A 468 7.50 21.84 2.57
C VAL A 468 9.04 21.73 2.63
N PRO A 469 9.61 20.66 3.22
CA PRO A 469 11.05 20.47 3.26
C PRO A 469 11.68 20.47 1.86
N LYS A 470 12.80 21.20 1.68
CA LYS A 470 13.55 21.23 0.40
C LYS A 470 14.07 19.86 -0.04
N SER A 471 14.27 18.92 0.90
CA SER A 471 14.63 17.53 0.58
C SER A 471 13.53 16.78 -0.17
N LEU A 472 12.29 17.24 -0.06
CA LEU A 472 11.13 16.69 -0.73
C LEU A 472 10.70 17.54 -1.92
N TYR A 473 10.60 18.86 -1.76
CA TYR A 473 10.30 19.80 -2.84
C TYR A 473 11.54 20.62 -3.19
N ASP A 474 12.30 20.09 -4.14
CA ASP A 474 13.41 20.80 -4.77
C ASP A 474 12.95 21.50 -6.06
N ASP A 475 13.87 22.26 -6.66
CA ASP A 475 13.65 22.94 -7.95
C ASP A 475 13.21 21.98 -9.05
N GLN A 476 13.65 20.71 -9.01
CA GLN A 476 13.27 19.72 -10.00
C GLN A 476 11.78 19.36 -9.89
N VAL A 477 11.25 19.18 -8.69
CA VAL A 477 9.82 18.95 -8.46
C VAL A 477 9.00 20.12 -9.00
N TYR A 478 9.37 21.37 -8.68
CA TYR A 478 8.64 22.53 -9.21
C TYR A 478 8.71 22.64 -10.73
N LYS A 479 9.87 22.35 -11.34
CA LYS A 479 10.01 22.28 -12.82
C LYS A 479 9.10 21.21 -13.43
N ARG A 480 8.93 20.07 -12.76
CA ARG A 480 7.99 19.01 -13.19
C ARG A 480 6.53 19.45 -13.03
N MET A 481 6.17 20.08 -11.92
CA MET A 481 4.84 20.66 -11.72
C MET A 481 4.51 21.72 -12.79
N ILE A 482 5.48 22.58 -13.12
CA ILE A 482 5.37 23.57 -14.21
C ILE A 482 5.08 22.85 -15.54
N LYS A 483 5.85 21.81 -15.88
CA LYS A 483 5.62 21.03 -17.10
C LYS A 483 4.23 20.37 -17.08
N CYS A 484 3.80 19.79 -15.96
CA CYS A 484 2.44 19.25 -15.82
C CYS A 484 1.37 20.31 -16.10
N CYS A 485 1.45 21.49 -15.47
CA CYS A 485 0.50 22.58 -15.70
C CYS A 485 0.51 23.08 -17.16
N LEU A 486 1.67 23.12 -17.82
CA LEU A 486 1.77 23.47 -19.25
C LEU A 486 0.98 22.49 -20.13
N TYR A 487 1.13 21.18 -19.92
CA TYR A 487 0.39 20.16 -20.67
C TYR A 487 -1.12 20.16 -20.35
N LEU A 488 -1.49 20.53 -19.13
CA LEU A 488 -2.88 20.70 -18.70
C LEU A 488 -3.49 22.04 -19.13
N GLN A 489 -2.71 22.89 -19.82
CA GLN A 489 -3.14 24.22 -20.31
C GLN A 489 -3.57 25.16 -19.15
N CYS A 490 -2.96 25.02 -17.98
CA CYS A 490 -3.14 25.87 -16.79
C CYS A 490 -2.04 26.94 -16.74
N HIS A 491 -2.11 27.95 -17.60
CA HIS A 491 -1.02 28.88 -17.86
C HIS A 491 -0.73 29.88 -16.74
N THR A 492 -1.75 30.25 -15.96
CA THR A 492 -1.58 31.14 -14.80
C THR A 492 -0.95 30.38 -13.64
N GLN A 493 -1.32 29.11 -13.44
CA GLN A 493 -0.67 28.24 -12.46
C GLN A 493 0.81 28.05 -12.78
N VAL A 494 1.17 27.93 -14.06
CA VAL A 494 2.57 27.91 -14.52
C VAL A 494 3.31 29.17 -14.08
N ALA A 495 2.76 30.36 -14.38
CA ALA A 495 3.39 31.62 -14.02
C ALA A 495 3.60 31.75 -12.50
N VAL A 496 2.63 31.28 -11.70
CA VAL A 496 2.77 31.27 -10.24
C VAL A 496 3.86 30.30 -9.79
N LEU A 497 3.88 29.06 -10.32
CA LEU A 497 4.88 28.03 -10.01
C LEU A 497 6.31 28.42 -10.43
N CYS A 498 6.48 29.20 -11.49
CA CYS A 498 7.79 29.73 -11.91
C CYS A 498 8.47 30.61 -10.85
N GLN A 499 7.74 31.11 -9.85
CA GLN A 499 8.32 31.84 -8.72
C GLN A 499 8.78 30.92 -7.58
N PHE A 500 8.39 29.64 -7.57
CA PHE A 500 8.74 28.69 -6.50
C PHE A 500 10.16 28.13 -6.64
N THR A 501 10.76 28.23 -7.83
CA THR A 501 12.16 27.84 -8.08
C THR A 501 13.13 28.82 -7.43
N ASP A 502 14.35 28.37 -7.14
CA ASP A 502 15.39 29.21 -6.52
C ASP A 502 15.71 30.44 -7.40
N GLU A 503 15.68 30.29 -8.72
CA GLU A 503 15.69 31.39 -9.71
C GLU A 503 14.35 31.43 -10.46
N VAL A 504 13.75 32.62 -10.57
CA VAL A 504 12.45 32.79 -11.24
C VAL A 504 12.60 32.57 -12.75
N ASP A 505 11.86 31.60 -13.31
CA ASP A 505 11.86 31.34 -14.75
C ASP A 505 10.90 32.28 -15.50
N TYR A 506 11.35 33.50 -15.73
CA TYR A 506 10.62 34.52 -16.49
C TYR A 506 10.29 34.09 -17.92
N THR A 507 11.18 33.31 -18.56
CA THR A 507 11.01 32.92 -19.96
C THR A 507 9.80 32.03 -20.12
N THR A 508 9.66 31.03 -19.25
CA THR A 508 8.50 30.13 -19.26
C THR A 508 7.24 30.85 -18.77
N ALA A 509 7.34 31.67 -17.72
CA ALA A 509 6.20 32.42 -17.19
C ALA A 509 5.58 33.36 -18.24
N PHE A 510 6.40 34.19 -18.91
CA PHE A 510 5.90 35.13 -19.92
C PHE A 510 5.33 34.43 -21.16
N LYS A 511 5.95 33.32 -21.59
CA LYS A 511 5.41 32.51 -22.69
C LYS A 511 4.05 31.92 -22.34
N ALA A 512 3.91 31.32 -21.15
CA ALA A 512 2.64 30.75 -20.70
C ALA A 512 1.54 31.82 -20.62
N LEU A 513 1.82 32.99 -20.04
CA LEU A 513 0.84 34.07 -19.92
C LEU A 513 0.41 34.67 -21.28
N GLN A 514 1.23 34.57 -22.32
CA GLN A 514 0.87 35.01 -23.67
C GLN A 514 -0.18 34.13 -24.34
N GLU A 515 -0.43 32.92 -23.84
CA GLU A 515 -1.50 32.07 -24.32
C GLU A 515 -2.87 32.70 -24.03
N ARG A 516 -3.84 32.43 -24.91
CA ARG A 516 -5.21 32.95 -24.77
C ARG A 516 -6.17 31.95 -24.14
N ASN A 517 -5.90 30.66 -24.34
CA ASN A 517 -6.75 29.58 -23.86
C ASN A 517 -6.13 28.98 -22.60
N SER A 518 -6.54 29.45 -21.42
CA SER A 518 -6.15 28.85 -20.14
C SER A 518 -7.35 28.15 -19.50
N TYR A 519 -7.13 26.96 -18.96
CA TYR A 519 -8.13 26.15 -18.26
C TYR A 519 -7.97 26.24 -16.73
N ASP A 520 -7.49 27.40 -16.26
CA ASP A 520 -7.36 27.72 -14.84
C ASP A 520 -8.15 28.99 -14.47
N ALA A 521 -8.25 29.26 -13.17
CA ALA A 521 -9.01 30.39 -12.61
C ALA A 521 -8.39 31.79 -12.88
N MET A 522 -7.43 31.90 -13.81
CA MET A 522 -6.75 33.12 -14.26
C MET A 522 -6.56 34.20 -13.17
N ASP A 523 -7.36 35.26 -13.21
CA ASP A 523 -7.26 36.46 -12.37
C ASP A 523 -7.43 36.19 -10.87
N SER A 524 -8.07 35.08 -10.50
CA SER A 524 -8.14 34.61 -9.12
C SER A 524 -6.76 34.32 -8.51
N TYR A 525 -5.79 33.95 -9.34
CA TYR A 525 -4.42 33.64 -8.92
C TYR A 525 -3.47 34.84 -8.88
N TYR A 526 -3.88 36.05 -9.33
CA TYR A 526 -2.98 37.22 -9.29
C TYR A 526 -2.58 37.61 -7.87
N SER A 527 -3.47 37.36 -6.90
CA SER A 527 -3.15 37.54 -5.47
C SER A 527 -2.08 36.57 -4.93
N CYS A 528 -1.72 35.53 -5.69
CA CYS A 528 -0.68 34.57 -5.37
C CYS A 528 0.67 34.91 -6.05
N ILE A 529 0.72 35.94 -6.89
CA ILE A 529 1.95 36.42 -7.53
C ILE A 529 2.59 37.45 -6.61
N TRP A 530 3.89 37.29 -6.36
CA TRP A 530 4.69 38.22 -5.54
C TRP A 530 5.82 38.87 -6.33
N ASP A 531 6.17 38.32 -7.49
CA ASP A 531 7.15 38.91 -8.38
C ASP A 531 6.56 40.12 -9.11
N ILE A 532 7.21 41.27 -8.93
CA ILE A 532 6.79 42.55 -9.49
C ILE A 532 6.84 42.52 -11.02
N SER A 533 7.88 41.91 -11.61
CA SER A 533 8.07 41.86 -13.06
C SER A 533 6.96 41.06 -13.74
N ILE A 534 6.52 39.96 -13.12
CA ILE A 534 5.38 39.15 -13.62
C ILE A 534 4.08 39.95 -13.57
N LEU A 535 3.84 40.69 -12.48
CA LEU A 535 2.65 41.53 -12.35
C LEU A 535 2.64 42.70 -13.35
N GLU A 536 3.78 43.37 -13.55
CA GLU A 536 3.94 44.42 -14.57
C GLU A 536 3.67 43.89 -15.98
N PHE A 537 4.21 42.71 -16.30
CA PHE A 537 3.96 42.05 -17.57
C PHE A 537 2.48 41.74 -17.78
N LEU A 538 1.77 41.26 -16.75
CA LEU A 538 0.32 41.02 -16.80
C LEU A 538 -0.45 42.31 -17.07
N VAL A 539 -0.12 43.41 -16.37
CA VAL A 539 -0.75 44.72 -16.60
C VAL A 539 -0.55 45.17 -18.05
N HIS A 540 0.67 45.06 -18.57
CA HIS A 540 0.97 45.40 -19.96
C HIS A 540 0.19 44.51 -20.95
N LEU A 541 0.15 43.20 -20.71
CA LEU A 541 -0.54 42.23 -21.55
C LEU A 541 -2.04 42.50 -21.62
N HIS A 542 -2.72 42.69 -20.48
CA HIS A 542 -4.16 42.98 -20.44
C HIS A 542 -4.48 44.34 -21.06
N THR A 543 -3.62 45.34 -20.88
CA THR A 543 -3.76 46.64 -21.55
C THR A 543 -3.72 46.49 -23.07
N ARG A 544 -2.78 45.71 -23.58
CA ARG A 544 -2.65 45.43 -25.03
C ARG A 544 -3.83 44.63 -25.58
N ARG A 545 -4.44 43.75 -24.77
CA ARG A 545 -5.61 42.93 -25.15
C ARG A 545 -6.96 43.63 -24.98
N GLY A 546 -7.00 44.79 -24.32
CA GLY A 546 -8.25 45.50 -24.00
C GLY A 546 -9.03 44.88 -22.83
N GLU A 547 -8.39 44.05 -22.01
CA GLU A 547 -9.02 43.33 -20.89
C GLU A 547 -8.96 44.19 -19.62
N MET A 548 -9.82 45.21 -19.54
CA MET A 548 -9.73 46.26 -18.50
C MET A 548 -9.98 45.75 -17.08
N ASP A 549 -10.89 44.78 -16.89
CA ASP A 549 -11.19 44.22 -15.56
C ASP A 549 -9.99 43.44 -15.00
N LYS A 550 -9.38 42.58 -15.83
CA LYS A 550 -8.20 41.79 -15.45
C LYS A 550 -6.99 42.68 -15.20
N ARG A 551 -6.83 43.73 -16.01
CA ARG A 551 -5.83 44.78 -15.78
C ARG A 551 -6.02 45.42 -14.41
N GLN A 552 -7.24 45.77 -14.02
CA GLN A 552 -7.51 46.38 -12.72
C GLN A 552 -7.19 45.40 -11.57
N THR A 553 -7.50 44.11 -11.72
CA THR A 553 -7.14 43.08 -10.73
C THR A 553 -5.62 42.90 -10.60
N ALA A 554 -4.88 42.88 -11.72
CA ALA A 554 -3.42 42.83 -11.71
C ALA A 554 -2.81 44.09 -11.08
N MET A 555 -3.34 45.28 -11.38
CA MET A 555 -2.92 46.54 -10.75
C MET A 555 -3.16 46.55 -9.24
N LYS A 556 -4.31 46.02 -8.78
CA LYS A 556 -4.60 45.87 -7.35
C LYS A 556 -3.56 44.97 -6.67
N ALA A 557 -3.22 43.83 -7.29
CA ALA A 557 -2.19 42.93 -6.78
C ALA A 557 -0.80 43.59 -6.72
N LEU A 558 -0.43 44.34 -7.77
CA LEU A 558 0.83 45.09 -7.83
C LEU A 558 0.91 46.21 -6.78
N SER A 559 -0.22 46.82 -6.42
CA SER A 559 -0.30 47.91 -5.44
C SER A 559 -0.27 47.47 -3.98
N GLN A 560 -0.14 46.17 -3.68
CA GLN A 560 -0.13 45.68 -2.31
C GLN A 560 1.17 46.10 -1.60
N LEU A 561 1.02 46.71 -0.42
CA LEU A 561 2.13 47.32 0.34
C LEU A 561 3.18 46.31 0.81
N ASP A 562 2.78 45.04 0.97
CA ASP A 562 3.66 43.96 1.42
C ASP A 562 4.63 43.46 0.34
N LEU A 563 4.41 43.83 -0.93
CA LEU A 563 5.30 43.54 -2.07
C LEU A 563 6.31 44.66 -2.36
N ASN A 564 6.34 45.72 -1.54
CA ASN A 564 7.28 46.82 -1.74
C ASN A 564 8.72 46.32 -1.54
N SER A 565 9.57 46.51 -2.55
CA SER A 565 10.99 46.10 -2.53
C SER A 565 11.83 46.81 -1.46
N ASN A 566 11.33 47.92 -0.91
CA ASN A 566 11.97 48.63 0.21
C ASN A 566 11.56 48.08 1.58
N ASN A 567 10.66 47.10 1.65
CA ASN A 567 10.30 46.47 2.92
C ASN A 567 11.48 45.67 3.48
N PRO A 568 11.59 45.56 4.82
CA PRO A 568 12.47 44.60 5.48
C PRO A 568 12.26 43.15 4.98
N ASP A 569 13.34 42.38 4.91
CA ASP A 569 13.35 41.00 4.38
C ASP A 569 12.36 40.08 5.09
N ASP A 570 12.14 40.25 6.39
CA ASP A 570 11.19 39.46 7.19
C ASP A 570 9.73 39.68 6.77
N ILE A 571 9.37 40.92 6.41
CA ILE A 571 8.04 41.26 5.88
C ILE A 571 7.87 40.63 4.50
N ILE A 572 8.88 40.75 3.62
CA ILE A 572 8.85 40.15 2.29
C ILE A 572 8.71 38.63 2.43
N GLN A 573 9.55 37.98 3.22
CA GLN A 573 9.48 36.52 3.43
C GLN A 573 8.11 36.08 3.97
N ARG A 574 7.52 36.81 4.91
CA ARG A 574 6.16 36.49 5.41
C ARG A 574 5.12 36.63 4.29
N ALA A 575 5.18 37.70 3.51
CA ALA A 575 4.29 37.94 2.38
C ALA A 575 4.40 36.84 1.31
N LEU A 576 5.63 36.36 1.04
CA LEU A 576 5.90 35.21 0.18
C LEU A 576 5.26 33.92 0.71
N GLN A 577 5.48 33.59 1.99
CA GLN A 577 4.96 32.35 2.57
C GLN A 577 3.43 32.31 2.58
N ILE A 578 2.77 33.44 2.87
CA ILE A 578 1.31 33.54 2.83
C ILE A 578 0.78 33.23 1.41
N ARG A 579 1.39 33.82 0.37
CA ARG A 579 1.01 33.60 -1.02
C ARG A 579 1.30 32.17 -1.48
N LYS A 580 2.48 31.63 -1.14
CA LYS A 580 2.84 30.23 -1.41
C LYS A 580 1.82 29.26 -0.82
N ARG A 581 1.49 29.44 0.46
CA ARG A 581 0.48 28.64 1.16
C ARG A 581 -0.90 28.75 0.52
N LYS A 582 -1.35 29.97 0.21
CA LYS A 582 -2.64 30.21 -0.45
C LYS A 582 -2.73 29.47 -1.78
N PHE A 583 -1.69 29.57 -2.59
CA PHE A 583 -1.62 28.90 -3.88
C PHE A 583 -1.59 27.37 -3.77
N LEU A 584 -0.70 26.82 -2.94
CA LEU A 584 -0.58 25.37 -2.77
C LEU A 584 -1.86 24.75 -2.19
N ARG A 585 -2.56 25.43 -1.28
CA ARG A 585 -3.87 24.98 -0.78
C ARG A 585 -4.96 25.05 -1.86
N ALA A 586 -4.93 26.06 -2.72
CA ALA A 586 -5.86 26.14 -3.85
C ALA A 586 -5.61 25.01 -4.87
N LEU A 587 -4.34 24.69 -5.16
CA LEU A 587 -3.99 23.53 -5.97
C LEU A 587 -4.42 22.22 -5.32
N ALA A 588 -4.23 22.06 -4.00
CA ALA A 588 -4.64 20.85 -3.29
C ALA A 588 -6.15 20.63 -3.42
N LYS A 589 -6.96 21.68 -3.23
CA LYS A 589 -8.41 21.62 -3.43
C LYS A 589 -8.85 21.28 -4.86
N GLN A 590 -7.99 21.52 -5.85
CA GLN A 590 -8.29 21.23 -7.26
C GLN A 590 -7.95 19.78 -7.64
N TYR A 591 -6.86 19.23 -7.11
CA TYR A 591 -6.29 17.95 -7.57
C TYR A 591 -6.50 16.78 -6.60
N LEU A 592 -6.82 17.05 -5.33
CA LEU A 592 -7.12 16.05 -4.30
C LEU A 592 -8.64 15.97 -4.10
#